data_AF-A0AAV1NWQ5-F1
#
_entry.id   AF-A0AAV1NWQ5-F1
#
_cell.length_a   1.000
_cell.length_b   1.000
_cell.length_c   1.000
_cell.angle_alpha   90.00
_cell.angle_beta   90.00
_cell.angle_gamma   90.00
#
_symmetry.space_group_name_H-M   'P 1'
#
loop_
_entity.id
_entity.type
_entity.pdbx_description
1 polymer ?
#
loop_
_entity_poly.entity_id
_entity_poly.type
_entity_poly.pdbx_seq_one_letter_code
_entity_poly.pdbx_strand_id
1 'polypeptide(L)'
;MDGRTEVNVEAESLSPSTLKLYESQFFGFSPQTCMLRVYSAFQDCLQDVLLVVEKVCVRQLSKGESDGAEELLRCRARECSRELQQVLLDRFKQLSERMESLLVTRCFTVPPNVLLPEDQIHRDQPQDLQEVIRLESSVADLQRAYKAEVCARQALLDEVEEQKEVQKQLDGILTWVRELQAAWVKEGNGSFHENFRLLMESIKNLQEAVWEVCSKAPH
;
A
#
# COMPACT_ATOMS: atom_id res chain seq x y z
N MET A 1 -13.01 -32.78 -48.42
CA MET A 1 -11.65 -32.36 -48.01
C MET A 1 -11.78 -31.07 -47.24
N ASP A 2 -11.22 -31.10 -46.04
CA ASP A 2 -10.97 -30.01 -45.08
C ASP A 2 -12.11 -29.06 -44.67
N GLY A 3 -12.42 -28.86 -43.39
CA GLY A 3 -11.69 -29.20 -42.17
C GLY A 3 -11.40 -27.95 -41.36
N ARG A 4 -11.82 -27.98 -40.09
CA ARG A 4 -11.41 -27.10 -38.96
C ARG A 4 -11.87 -25.65 -39.09
N THR A 5 -12.55 -25.08 -38.10
CA THR A 5 -12.11 -25.06 -36.71
C THR A 5 -13.32 -24.80 -35.82
N GLU A 6 -13.72 -25.83 -35.07
CA GLU A 6 -14.52 -25.68 -33.85
C GLU A 6 -13.64 -24.93 -32.85
N VAL A 7 -13.92 -23.65 -32.66
CA VAL A 7 -13.28 -22.85 -31.62
C VAL A 7 -13.98 -23.21 -30.31
N ASN A 8 -13.44 -24.25 -29.67
CA ASN A 8 -13.27 -24.39 -28.23
C ASN A 8 -14.38 -23.79 -27.34
N VAL A 9 -15.46 -24.55 -27.14
CA VAL A 9 -16.55 -24.22 -26.21
C VAL A 9 -16.24 -24.72 -24.76
N GLU A 10 -15.08 -25.32 -24.50
CA GLU A 10 -14.75 -25.86 -23.16
C GLU A 10 -14.18 -24.84 -22.16
N ALA A 11 -14.16 -23.54 -22.51
CA ALA A 11 -13.75 -22.48 -21.58
C ALA A 11 -14.95 -21.77 -20.90
N GLU A 12 -16.16 -22.34 -20.95
CA GLU A 12 -17.33 -21.80 -20.29
C GLU A 12 -17.36 -22.13 -18.78
N SER A 13 -16.98 -21.14 -17.98
CA SER A 13 -17.52 -20.90 -16.63
C SER A 13 -17.26 -21.95 -15.54
N LEU A 14 -16.00 -22.17 -15.18
CA LEU A 14 -15.69 -22.70 -13.85
C LEU A 14 -16.03 -21.63 -12.78
N SER A 15 -17.29 -21.54 -12.37
CA SER A 15 -17.57 -21.88 -10.98
C SER A 15 -16.56 -21.44 -9.90
N PRO A 16 -16.51 -20.22 -9.34
CA PRO A 16 -15.62 -19.93 -8.20
C PRO A 16 -15.86 -20.90 -7.02
N SER A 17 -17.12 -21.31 -6.84
CA SER A 17 -17.56 -22.35 -5.91
C SER A 17 -17.07 -23.76 -6.26
N THR A 18 -16.84 -24.05 -7.54
CA THR A 18 -16.26 -25.34 -7.99
C THR A 18 -14.77 -25.41 -7.67
N LEU A 19 -14.08 -24.26 -7.67
CA LEU A 19 -12.63 -24.15 -7.49
C LEU A 19 -12.17 -24.17 -6.03
N LYS A 20 -13.08 -24.10 -5.05
CA LYS A 20 -12.76 -24.13 -3.60
C LYS A 20 -11.62 -23.17 -3.22
N LEU A 21 -11.76 -21.92 -3.67
CA LEU A 21 -10.72 -20.89 -3.49
C LEU A 21 -10.47 -20.57 -2.02
N TYR A 22 -11.54 -20.56 -1.21
CA TYR A 22 -11.45 -20.26 0.22
C TYR A 22 -10.70 -21.35 0.99
N GLU A 23 -10.99 -22.62 0.68
CA GLU A 23 -10.22 -23.74 1.22
C GLU A 23 -8.77 -23.71 0.73
N SER A 24 -8.53 -23.30 -0.51
CA SER A 24 -7.17 -23.21 -1.06
C SER A 24 -6.33 -22.15 -0.34
N GLN A 25 -6.93 -21.03 0.07
CA GLN A 25 -6.28 -20.04 0.94
C GLN A 25 -5.88 -20.66 2.27
N PHE A 26 -6.77 -21.43 2.90
CA PHE A 26 -6.49 -22.06 4.19
C PHE A 26 -5.42 -23.17 4.13
N PHE A 27 -5.53 -24.07 3.15
CA PHE A 27 -4.63 -25.23 3.04
C PHE A 27 -3.32 -24.94 2.29
N GLY A 28 -3.26 -23.85 1.52
CA GLY A 28 -2.13 -23.55 0.64
C GLY A 28 -2.05 -24.42 -0.62
N PHE A 29 -3.07 -25.27 -0.85
CA PHE A 29 -3.25 -26.08 -2.05
C PHE A 29 -4.73 -26.31 -2.31
N SER A 30 -5.10 -26.60 -3.56
CA SER A 30 -6.48 -26.95 -3.88
C SER A 30 -6.77 -28.41 -3.49
N PRO A 31 -7.91 -28.68 -2.82
CA PRO A 31 -8.31 -30.05 -2.47
C PRO A 31 -8.30 -31.00 -3.67
N GLN A 32 -8.71 -30.51 -4.84
CA GLN A 32 -8.73 -31.29 -6.09
C GLN A 32 -7.32 -31.72 -6.52
N THR A 33 -6.33 -30.83 -6.43
CA THR A 33 -4.93 -31.18 -6.77
C THR A 33 -4.34 -32.16 -5.75
N CYS A 34 -4.67 -32.02 -4.47
CA CYS A 34 -4.27 -33.00 -3.46
C CYS A 34 -4.84 -34.39 -3.79
N MET A 35 -6.13 -34.46 -4.09
CA MET A 35 -6.80 -35.72 -4.44
C MET A 35 -6.25 -36.36 -5.71
N LEU A 36 -5.92 -35.56 -6.73
CA LEU A 36 -5.25 -36.05 -7.93
C LEU A 36 -3.90 -36.71 -7.60
N ARG A 37 -3.08 -36.07 -6.76
CA ARG A 37 -1.78 -36.63 -6.35
C ARG A 37 -1.94 -37.93 -5.56
N VAL A 38 -2.92 -38.00 -4.66
CA VAL A 38 -3.23 -39.20 -3.89
C VAL A 38 -3.70 -40.33 -4.81
N TYR A 39 -4.59 -40.03 -5.76
CA TYR A 39 -5.06 -40.99 -6.76
C TYR A 39 -3.90 -41.57 -7.57
N SER A 40 -3.02 -40.72 -8.11
CA SER A 40 -1.86 -41.16 -8.88
C SER A 40 -0.92 -42.02 -8.04
N ALA A 41 -0.62 -41.62 -6.80
CA ALA A 41 0.26 -42.40 -5.93
C ALA A 41 -0.29 -43.81 -5.64
N PHE A 42 -1.59 -43.95 -5.39
CA PHE A 42 -2.21 -45.26 -5.21
C PHE A 42 -2.23 -46.08 -6.49
N GLN A 43 -2.49 -45.44 -7.63
CA GLN A 43 -2.48 -46.11 -8.93
C GLN A 43 -1.07 -46.65 -9.26
N ASP A 44 -0.02 -45.87 -9.01
CA ASP A 44 1.36 -46.28 -9.22
C ASP A 44 1.72 -47.46 -8.29
N CYS A 45 1.36 -47.36 -7.00
CA CYS A 45 1.56 -48.46 -6.05
C CYS A 45 0.86 -49.76 -6.47
N LEU A 46 -0.37 -49.67 -7.01
CA LEU A 46 -1.11 -50.84 -7.48
C LEU A 46 -0.39 -51.51 -8.66
N GLN A 47 0.12 -50.72 -9.60
CA GLN A 47 0.88 -51.21 -10.75
C GLN A 47 2.19 -51.88 -10.33
N ASP A 48 2.90 -51.27 -9.39
CA ASP A 48 4.15 -51.82 -8.85
C ASP A 48 3.94 -53.17 -8.16
N VAL A 49 2.87 -53.29 -7.34
CA VAL A 49 2.53 -54.56 -6.68
C VAL A 49 2.18 -55.64 -7.70
N LEU A 50 1.38 -55.32 -8.72
CA LEU A 50 1.02 -56.29 -9.77
C LEU A 50 2.24 -56.80 -10.53
N LEU A 51 3.19 -55.91 -10.84
CA LEU A 51 4.45 -56.29 -11.48
C LEU A 51 5.25 -57.27 -10.60
N VAL A 52 5.28 -57.06 -9.28
CA VAL A 52 5.97 -57.95 -8.35
C VAL A 52 5.26 -59.30 -8.27
N VAL A 53 3.92 -59.30 -8.19
CA VAL A 53 3.12 -60.53 -8.16
C VAL A 53 3.38 -61.36 -9.42
N GLU A 54 3.34 -60.76 -10.61
CA GLU A 54 3.63 -61.43 -11.87
C GLU A 54 5.03 -62.09 -11.84
N LYS A 55 6.06 -61.32 -11.45
CA LYS A 55 7.44 -61.82 -11.34
C LYS A 55 7.57 -62.98 -10.36
N VAL A 56 6.90 -62.91 -9.20
CA VAL A 56 6.94 -63.98 -8.20
C VAL A 56 6.21 -65.22 -8.70
N CYS A 57 5.04 -65.09 -9.31
CA CYS A 57 4.30 -66.20 -9.90
C CYS A 57 5.15 -66.93 -10.96
N VAL A 58 5.74 -66.21 -11.91
CA VAL A 58 6.62 -66.80 -12.92
C VAL A 58 7.79 -67.53 -12.26
N ARG A 59 8.51 -66.89 -11.33
CA ARG A 59 9.67 -67.48 -10.65
C ARG A 59 9.35 -68.72 -9.83
N GLN A 60 8.15 -68.81 -9.25
CA GLN A 60 7.77 -69.97 -8.44
C GLN A 60 7.29 -71.13 -9.31
N LEU A 61 6.59 -70.82 -10.41
CA LEU A 61 6.07 -71.83 -11.34
C LEU A 61 7.15 -72.37 -12.29
N SER A 62 8.20 -71.60 -12.60
CA SER A 62 9.30 -72.04 -13.46
C SER A 62 10.34 -72.93 -12.76
N LYS A 63 10.23 -73.14 -11.45
CA LYS A 63 11.18 -73.99 -10.70
C LYS A 63 11.08 -75.45 -11.14
N GLY A 64 12.06 -75.87 -11.93
CA GLY A 64 12.20 -77.27 -12.39
C GLY A 64 11.71 -77.52 -13.81
N GLU A 65 11.32 -76.48 -14.56
CA GLU A 65 10.94 -76.59 -15.98
C GLU A 65 12.09 -76.19 -16.93
N SER A 66 11.99 -76.57 -18.21
CA SER A 66 12.95 -76.19 -19.25
C SER A 66 12.72 -74.76 -19.76
N ASP A 67 13.75 -74.13 -20.33
CA ASP A 67 13.77 -72.71 -20.74
C ASP A 67 12.59 -72.31 -21.65
N GLY A 68 12.13 -73.22 -22.52
CA GLY A 68 10.98 -72.99 -23.40
C GLY A 68 9.60 -72.99 -22.71
N ALA A 69 9.45 -73.66 -21.57
CA ALA A 69 8.22 -73.63 -20.78
C ALA A 69 8.10 -72.33 -19.96
N GLU A 70 9.24 -71.77 -19.54
CA GLU A 70 9.29 -70.50 -18.81
C GLU A 70 8.78 -69.31 -19.65
N GLU A 71 9.15 -69.25 -20.94
CA GLU A 71 8.71 -68.18 -21.85
C GLU A 71 7.18 -68.18 -22.02
N LEU A 72 6.59 -69.38 -22.11
CA LEU A 72 5.16 -69.60 -22.27
C LEU A 72 4.39 -69.26 -20.98
N LEU A 73 4.97 -69.60 -19.82
CA LEU A 73 4.49 -69.17 -18.50
C LEU A 73 4.54 -67.64 -18.35
N ARG A 74 5.61 -66.97 -18.81
CA ARG A 74 5.71 -65.50 -18.78
C ARG A 74 4.62 -64.84 -19.61
N CYS A 75 4.35 -65.34 -20.82
CA CYS A 75 3.29 -64.80 -21.67
C CYS A 75 1.91 -64.94 -21.02
N ARG A 76 1.58 -66.14 -20.51
CA ARG A 76 0.30 -66.38 -19.82
C ARG A 76 0.16 -65.59 -18.52
N ALA A 77 1.23 -65.49 -17.74
CA ALA A 77 1.24 -64.70 -16.51
C ALA A 77 0.98 -63.23 -16.83
N ARG A 78 1.55 -62.71 -17.92
CA ARG A 78 1.33 -61.32 -18.35
C ARG A 78 -0.08 -61.05 -18.87
N GLU A 79 -0.68 -62.00 -19.58
CA GLU A 79 -2.09 -61.91 -19.99
C GLU A 79 -3.02 -61.89 -18.77
N CYS A 80 -2.85 -62.84 -17.85
CA CYS A 80 -3.63 -62.92 -16.61
C CYS A 80 -3.43 -61.67 -15.72
N SER A 81 -2.19 -61.18 -15.61
CA SER A 81 -1.83 -59.97 -14.88
C SER A 81 -2.55 -58.74 -15.46
N ARG A 82 -2.66 -58.62 -16.78
CA ARG A 82 -3.40 -57.54 -17.45
C ARG A 82 -4.91 -57.60 -17.20
N GLU A 83 -5.51 -58.79 -17.25
CA GLU A 83 -6.94 -58.96 -16.94
C GLU A 83 -7.22 -58.58 -15.49
N LEU A 84 -6.39 -59.06 -14.55
CA LEU A 84 -6.48 -58.70 -13.15
C LEU A 84 -6.28 -57.19 -12.93
N GLN A 85 -5.31 -56.60 -13.61
CA GLN A 85 -5.04 -55.16 -13.56
C GLN A 85 -6.27 -54.36 -13.96
N GLN A 86 -6.94 -54.74 -15.06
CA GLN A 86 -8.13 -54.03 -15.53
C GLN A 86 -9.26 -54.08 -14.51
N VAL A 87 -9.55 -55.27 -13.95
CA VAL A 87 -10.57 -55.43 -12.90
C VAL A 87 -10.25 -54.59 -11.66
N LEU A 88 -8.97 -54.57 -11.24
CA LEU A 88 -8.55 -53.82 -10.07
C LEU A 88 -8.59 -52.31 -10.31
N LEU A 89 -8.21 -51.83 -11.49
CA LEU A 89 -8.28 -50.41 -11.84
C LEU A 89 -9.72 -49.91 -11.88
N ASP A 90 -10.65 -50.67 -12.46
CA ASP A 90 -12.06 -50.31 -12.49
C ASP A 90 -12.66 -50.23 -11.08
N ARG A 91 -12.31 -51.19 -10.22
CA ARG A 91 -12.72 -51.18 -8.80
C ARG A 91 -12.07 -50.05 -8.02
N PHE A 92 -10.78 -49.80 -8.24
CA PHE A 92 -10.05 -48.72 -7.61
C PHE A 92 -10.66 -47.37 -7.97
N LYS A 93 -10.96 -47.13 -9.25
CA LYS A 93 -11.62 -45.90 -9.72
C LYS A 93 -12.90 -45.62 -8.94
N GLN A 94 -13.82 -46.59 -8.89
CA GLN A 94 -15.09 -46.46 -8.17
C GLN A 94 -14.90 -46.15 -6.67
N LEU A 95 -13.93 -46.78 -6.02
CA LEU A 95 -13.65 -46.55 -4.60
C LEU A 95 -12.97 -45.19 -4.37
N SER A 96 -12.07 -44.80 -5.28
CA SER A 96 -11.34 -43.54 -5.21
C SER A 96 -12.25 -42.33 -5.40
N GLU A 97 -13.23 -42.39 -6.31
CA GLU A 97 -14.24 -41.34 -6.50
C GLU A 97 -15.08 -41.14 -5.23
N ARG A 98 -15.47 -42.24 -4.57
CA ARG A 98 -16.20 -42.19 -3.29
C ARG A 98 -15.33 -41.62 -2.16
N MET A 99 -14.06 -42.02 -2.10
CA MET A 99 -13.10 -41.52 -1.13
C MET A 99 -12.85 -40.02 -1.34
N GLU A 100 -12.64 -39.59 -2.58
CA GLU A 100 -12.48 -38.20 -2.98
C GLU A 100 -13.68 -37.36 -2.52
N SER A 101 -14.90 -37.78 -2.88
CA SER A 101 -16.11 -37.08 -2.47
C SER A 101 -16.19 -36.89 -0.95
N LEU A 102 -15.85 -37.93 -0.17
CA LEU A 102 -15.87 -37.86 1.28
C LEU A 102 -14.80 -36.92 1.83
N LEU A 103 -13.55 -37.07 1.38
CA LEU A 103 -12.43 -36.25 1.84
C LEU A 103 -12.62 -34.79 1.48
N VAL A 104 -13.01 -34.50 0.23
CA VAL A 104 -13.27 -33.13 -0.23
C VAL A 104 -14.41 -32.49 0.56
N THR A 105 -15.48 -33.22 0.84
CA THR A 105 -16.67 -32.68 1.52
C THR A 105 -16.50 -32.57 3.05
N ARG A 106 -15.74 -33.46 3.68
CA ARG A 106 -15.67 -33.56 5.15
C ARG A 106 -14.34 -33.09 5.73
N CYS A 107 -13.23 -33.25 5.02
CA CYS A 107 -11.90 -32.93 5.52
C CYS A 107 -11.34 -31.64 4.89
N PHE A 108 -11.53 -31.47 3.58
CA PHE A 108 -11.06 -30.31 2.83
C PHE A 108 -12.19 -29.33 2.50
N THR A 109 -13.02 -29.04 3.49
CA THR A 109 -14.06 -28.01 3.41
C THR A 109 -13.94 -27.09 4.61
N VAL A 110 -13.86 -25.79 4.37
CA VAL A 110 -14.02 -24.79 5.42
C VAL A 110 -15.54 -24.57 5.59
N PRO A 111 -16.11 -24.76 6.79
CA PRO A 111 -17.55 -24.58 6.98
C PRO A 111 -17.97 -23.15 6.62
N PRO A 112 -19.15 -22.94 5.99
CA PRO A 112 -19.57 -21.63 5.50
C PRO A 112 -19.77 -20.59 6.60
N ASN A 113 -19.93 -21.04 7.85
CA ASN A 113 -20.11 -20.19 9.02
C ASN A 113 -18.79 -19.83 9.72
N VAL A 114 -17.66 -20.31 9.20
CA VAL A 114 -16.34 -20.10 9.78
C VAL A 114 -15.59 -19.11 8.89
N LEU A 115 -15.15 -18.02 9.53
CA LEU A 115 -14.25 -17.05 8.93
C LEU A 115 -12.82 -17.42 9.31
N LEU A 116 -11.93 -17.43 8.33
CA LEU A 116 -10.51 -17.68 8.56
C LEU A 116 -9.89 -16.54 9.39
N PRO A 117 -8.83 -16.81 10.18
CA PRO A 117 -8.17 -15.79 10.99
C PRO A 117 -7.69 -14.58 10.19
N GLU A 118 -7.24 -14.80 8.95
CA GLU A 118 -6.77 -13.79 8.02
C GLU A 118 -7.87 -12.79 7.65
N ASP A 119 -9.12 -13.23 7.69
CA ASP A 119 -10.28 -12.46 7.25
C ASP A 119 -11.04 -11.80 8.41
N GLN A 120 -10.56 -11.90 9.66
CA GLN A 120 -11.26 -11.35 10.85
C GLN A 120 -11.62 -9.87 10.72
N ILE A 121 -10.79 -9.09 10.01
CA ILE A 121 -11.02 -7.66 9.75
C ILE A 121 -12.36 -7.45 9.05
N HIS A 122 -12.78 -8.36 8.16
CA HIS A 122 -14.06 -8.27 7.46
C HIS A 122 -15.28 -8.48 8.38
N ARG A 123 -15.11 -9.13 9.54
CA ARG A 123 -16.16 -9.27 10.56
C ARG A 123 -16.26 -8.04 11.44
N ASP A 124 -15.11 -7.54 11.91
CA ASP A 124 -15.06 -6.46 12.88
C ASP A 124 -15.30 -5.10 12.22
N GLN A 125 -14.90 -4.96 10.96
CA GLN A 125 -15.05 -3.76 10.15
C GLN A 125 -15.42 -4.16 8.72
N PRO A 126 -16.68 -4.54 8.47
CA PRO A 126 -17.17 -4.66 7.10
C PRO A 126 -17.09 -3.27 6.48
N GLN A 127 -16.01 -3.00 5.73
CA GLN A 127 -15.78 -1.70 5.12
C GLN A 127 -16.88 -1.46 4.09
N ASP A 128 -17.76 -0.50 4.39
CA ASP A 128 -18.65 0.05 3.39
C ASP A 128 -17.80 0.81 2.38
N LEU A 129 -17.98 0.50 1.09
CA LEU A 129 -17.25 1.14 0.00
C LEU A 129 -17.40 2.67 0.07
N GLN A 130 -18.57 3.15 0.52
CA GLN A 130 -18.82 4.58 0.70
C GLN A 130 -17.97 5.19 1.83
N GLU A 131 -17.70 4.45 2.90
CA GLU A 131 -16.84 4.89 3.99
C GLU A 131 -15.37 4.94 3.56
N VAL A 132 -14.91 3.97 2.76
CA VAL A 132 -13.54 3.99 2.19
C VAL A 132 -13.34 5.23 1.33
N ILE A 133 -14.27 5.51 0.40
CA ILE A 133 -14.21 6.70 -0.46
C ILE A 133 -14.21 7.99 0.37
N ARG A 134 -15.03 8.04 1.43
CA ARG A 134 -15.07 9.19 2.35
C ARG A 134 -13.72 9.38 3.03
N LEU A 135 -13.11 8.30 3.55
CA LEU A 135 -11.80 8.37 4.20
C LEU A 135 -10.71 8.82 3.23
N GLU A 136 -10.68 8.29 2.01
CA GLU A 136 -9.73 8.72 0.98
C GLU A 136 -9.87 10.21 0.66
N SER A 137 -11.11 10.71 0.52
CA SER A 137 -11.36 12.14 0.30
C SER A 137 -10.88 12.99 1.48
N SER A 138 -11.16 12.55 2.71
CA SER A 138 -10.72 13.25 3.92
C SER A 138 -9.19 13.29 4.03
N VAL A 139 -8.49 12.22 3.65
CA VAL A 139 -7.03 12.19 3.63
C VAL A 139 -6.48 13.17 2.60
N ALA A 140 -7.06 13.23 1.40
CA ALA A 140 -6.65 14.17 0.37
C ALA A 140 -6.84 15.63 0.81
N ASP A 141 -7.96 15.93 1.48
CA ASP A 141 -8.25 17.27 2.00
C ASP A 141 -7.30 17.66 3.13
N LEU A 142 -7.02 16.74 4.07
CA LEU A 142 -6.04 16.94 5.13
C LEU A 142 -4.64 17.21 4.58
N GLN A 143 -4.21 16.48 3.54
CA GLN A 143 -2.92 16.72 2.90
C GLN A 143 -2.86 18.09 2.22
N ARG A 144 -3.95 18.56 1.62
CA ARG A 144 -4.03 19.89 1.02
C ARG A 144 -3.96 20.99 2.09
N ALA A 145 -4.72 20.84 3.17
CA ALA A 145 -4.69 21.75 4.31
C ALA A 145 -3.29 21.83 4.93
N TYR A 146 -2.65 20.68 5.17
CA TYR A 146 -1.29 20.61 5.68
C TYR A 146 -0.29 21.40 4.81
N LYS A 147 -0.35 21.24 3.48
CA LYS A 147 0.52 22.00 2.57
C LYS A 147 0.27 23.51 2.66
N ALA A 148 -0.99 23.92 2.73
CA ALA A 148 -1.35 25.33 2.88
C ALA A 148 -0.82 25.91 4.20
N GLU A 149 -0.95 25.17 5.31
CA GLU A 149 -0.42 25.57 6.62
C GLU A 149 1.11 25.70 6.62
N VAL A 150 1.82 24.78 5.96
CA VAL A 150 3.29 24.88 5.79
C VAL A 150 3.67 26.14 5.01
N CYS A 151 2.95 26.45 3.92
CA CYS A 151 3.17 27.68 3.16
C CYS A 151 2.85 28.94 3.99
N ALA A 152 1.73 28.95 4.71
CA ALA A 152 1.33 30.06 5.57
C ALA A 152 2.37 30.31 6.67
N ARG A 153 2.88 29.25 7.30
CA ARG A 153 3.96 29.33 8.28
C ARG A 153 5.21 29.97 7.67
N GLN A 154 5.60 29.59 6.46
CA GLN A 154 6.76 30.19 5.80
C GLN A 154 6.55 31.69 5.53
N ALA A 155 5.38 32.07 5.02
CA ALA A 155 5.05 33.47 4.78
C ALA A 155 5.09 34.30 6.08
N LEU A 156 4.61 33.74 7.20
CA LEU A 156 4.70 34.40 8.50
C LEU A 156 6.13 34.55 9.01
N LEU A 157 7.01 33.58 8.74
CA LEU A 157 8.44 33.70 9.09
C LEU A 157 9.13 34.78 8.27
N ASP A 158 8.80 34.88 6.98
CA ASP A 158 9.36 35.91 6.09
C ASP A 158 8.89 37.32 6.52
N GLU A 159 7.59 37.47 6.84
CA GLU A 159 7.01 38.71 7.38
C GLU A 159 7.68 39.14 8.69
N VAL A 160 7.96 38.20 9.60
CA VAL A 160 8.66 38.50 10.86
C VAL A 160 10.07 39.03 10.59
N GLU A 161 10.76 38.53 9.58
CA GLU A 161 12.10 39.02 9.23
C GLU A 161 12.05 40.41 8.60
N GLU A 162 11.05 40.69 7.75
CA GLU A 162 10.81 42.04 7.21
C GLU A 162 10.54 43.05 8.34
N GLN A 163 9.69 42.68 9.31
CA GLN A 163 9.39 43.54 10.45
C GLN A 163 10.63 43.87 11.30
N LYS A 164 11.56 42.93 11.48
CA LYS A 164 12.83 43.19 12.18
C LYS A 164 13.70 44.20 11.43
N GLU A 165 13.77 44.10 10.10
CA GLU A 165 14.57 45.04 9.30
C GLU A 165 13.96 46.44 9.35
N VAL A 166 12.64 46.58 9.23
CA VAL A 166 11.94 47.87 9.40
C VAL A 166 12.16 48.44 10.80
N GLN A 167 12.09 47.61 11.84
CA GLN A 167 12.35 48.04 13.21
C GLN A 167 13.78 48.58 13.37
N LYS A 168 14.77 47.88 12.81
CA LYS A 168 16.18 48.32 12.83
C LYS A 168 16.38 49.65 12.12
N GLN A 169 15.71 49.88 10.99
CA GLN A 169 15.75 51.15 10.29
C GLN A 169 15.14 52.28 11.13
N LEU A 170 14.00 52.03 11.77
CA LEU A 170 13.36 53.00 12.65
C LEU A 170 14.23 53.35 13.86
N ASP A 171 14.85 52.36 14.50
CA ASP A 171 15.80 52.56 15.60
C ASP A 171 17.03 53.36 15.16
N GLY A 172 17.51 53.14 13.93
CA GLY A 172 18.55 53.95 13.30
C GLY A 172 18.15 55.42 13.15
N ILE A 173 16.95 55.69 12.64
CA ILE A 173 16.41 57.05 12.52
C ILE A 173 16.27 57.71 13.90
N LEU A 174 15.72 57.00 14.88
CA LEU A 174 15.57 57.51 16.25
C LEU A 174 16.94 57.85 16.87
N THR A 175 17.96 57.03 16.63
CA THR A 175 19.33 57.29 17.09
C THR A 175 19.89 58.53 16.42
N TRP A 176 19.76 58.65 15.09
CA TRP A 176 20.19 59.83 14.34
C TRP A 176 19.50 61.12 14.81
N VAL A 177 18.19 61.09 15.06
CA VAL A 177 17.44 62.25 15.60
C VAL A 177 17.97 62.66 16.98
N ARG A 178 18.26 61.69 17.85
CA ARG A 178 18.84 61.96 19.18
C ARG A 178 20.24 62.55 19.07
N GLU A 179 21.07 62.04 18.17
CA GLU A 179 22.41 62.58 17.92
C GLU A 179 22.35 64.01 17.38
N LEU A 180 21.46 64.31 16.45
CA LEU A 180 21.24 65.65 15.93
C LEU A 180 20.80 66.61 17.03
N GLN A 181 19.85 66.18 17.88
CA GLN A 181 19.42 66.97 19.04
C GLN A 181 20.58 67.21 20.02
N ALA A 182 21.40 66.19 20.29
CA ALA A 182 22.56 66.32 21.17
C ALA A 182 23.64 67.25 20.59
N ALA A 183 23.91 67.18 19.28
CA ALA A 183 24.85 68.06 18.60
C ALA A 183 24.38 69.53 18.64
N TRP A 184 23.09 69.78 18.42
CA TRP A 184 22.49 71.10 18.54
C TRP A 184 22.67 71.69 19.95
N VAL A 185 22.38 70.90 20.99
CA VAL A 185 22.60 71.30 22.39
C VAL A 185 24.07 71.60 22.67
N LYS A 186 24.99 70.79 22.12
CA LYS A 186 26.44 70.96 22.30
C LYS A 186 26.98 72.24 21.66
N GLU A 187 26.35 72.73 20.59
CA GLU A 187 26.71 73.99 19.92
C GLU A 187 26.24 75.25 20.69
N GLY A 188 25.72 75.05 21.92
CA GLY A 188 25.27 76.14 22.79
C GLY A 188 23.84 76.60 22.51
N ASN A 189 23.17 75.94 21.57
CA ASN A 189 21.78 76.21 21.23
C ASN A 189 20.86 75.42 22.18
N GLY A 190 19.97 76.11 22.92
CA GLY A 190 18.93 75.48 23.73
C GLY A 190 17.87 74.75 22.89
N SER A 191 16.64 74.64 23.40
CA SER A 191 15.53 74.09 22.61
C SER A 191 15.39 74.89 21.29
N PHE A 192 15.32 74.19 20.15
CA PHE A 192 15.17 74.84 18.83
C PHE A 192 14.01 75.84 18.82
N HIS A 193 12.87 75.45 19.41
CA HIS A 193 11.70 76.30 19.54
C HIS A 193 11.96 77.55 20.41
N GLU A 194 12.74 77.40 21.49
CA GLU A 194 13.05 78.47 22.42
C GLU A 194 14.05 79.47 21.82
N ASN A 195 15.06 78.98 21.10
CA ASN A 195 16.00 79.81 20.36
C ASN A 195 15.30 80.59 19.24
N PHE A 196 14.41 79.94 18.49
CA PHE A 196 13.66 80.60 17.42
C PHE A 196 12.70 81.67 17.98
N ARG A 197 12.06 81.40 19.12
CA ARG A 197 11.23 82.38 19.84
C ARG A 197 12.04 83.59 20.28
N LEU A 198 13.19 83.38 20.92
CA LEU A 198 14.08 84.46 21.35
C LEU A 198 14.59 85.29 20.16
N LEU A 199 14.92 84.62 19.04
CA LEU A 199 15.34 85.29 17.81
C LEU A 199 14.21 86.18 17.25
N MET A 200 12.99 85.67 17.16
CA MET A 200 11.82 86.42 16.71
C MET A 200 11.48 87.60 17.63
N GLU A 201 11.59 87.43 18.93
CA GLU A 201 11.39 88.50 19.91
C GLU A 201 12.46 89.59 19.77
N SER A 202 13.73 89.21 19.59
CA SER A 202 14.81 90.16 19.32
C SER A 202 14.63 90.90 17.99
N ILE A 203 14.14 90.22 16.93
CA ILE A 203 13.82 90.84 15.64
C ILE A 203 12.67 91.84 15.79
N LYS A 204 11.64 91.50 16.56
CA LYS A 204 10.52 92.40 16.82
C LYS A 204 10.97 93.65 17.56
N ASN A 205 11.77 93.48 18.61
CA ASN A 205 12.34 94.60 19.36
C ASN A 205 13.27 95.46 18.50
N LEU A 206 14.05 94.84 17.61
CA LEU A 206 14.88 95.56 16.64
C LEU A 206 14.02 96.34 15.64
N GLN A 207 12.93 95.76 15.15
CA GLN A 207 12.01 96.42 14.23
C GLN A 207 11.32 97.62 14.88
N GLU A 208 10.94 97.50 16.16
CA GLU A 208 10.41 98.61 16.96
C GLU A 208 11.46 99.70 17.21
N ALA A 209 12.71 99.33 17.53
CA ALA A 209 13.81 100.29 17.69
C ALA A 209 14.19 100.99 16.37
N VAL A 210 14.19 100.27 15.24
CA VAL A 210 14.42 100.85 13.91
C VAL A 210 13.27 101.77 13.52
N TRP A 211 12.03 101.42 13.86
CA TRP A 211 10.87 102.29 13.69
C TRP A 211 10.97 103.56 14.54
N GLU A 212 11.42 103.46 15.79
CA GLU A 212 11.71 104.62 16.63
C GLU A 212 12.82 105.51 16.06
N VAL A 213 13.90 104.92 15.52
CA VAL A 213 15.00 105.68 14.89
C VAL A 213 14.54 106.34 13.60
N CYS A 214 13.72 105.68 12.78
CA CYS A 214 13.17 106.26 11.55
C CYS A 214 12.10 107.32 11.82
N SER A 215 11.34 107.23 12.92
CA SER A 215 10.35 108.24 13.33
C SER A 215 10.93 109.39 14.14
N LYS A 216 12.13 109.22 14.73
CA LYS A 216 12.90 110.28 15.42
C LYS A 216 14.07 110.82 14.59
N ALA A 217 14.27 110.36 13.36
CA ALA A 217 15.19 110.99 12.42
C ALA A 217 14.53 112.27 11.86
N PRO A 218 15.04 113.47 12.16
CA PRO A 218 14.62 114.68 11.46
C PRO A 218 15.17 114.66 10.03
N HIS A 219 14.45 115.31 9.12
CA HIS A 219 15.05 115.89 7.92
C HIS A 219 16.20 116.84 8.29
#